data_AF-A0A962LFP5-F1
#
_entry.id   AF-A0A962LFP5-F1
#
_cell.length_a   1.000
_cell.length_b   1.000
_cell.length_c   1.000
_cell.angle_alpha   90.00
_cell.angle_beta   90.00
_cell.angle_gamma   90.00
#
_symmetry.space_group_name_H-M   'P 1'
#
loop_
_entity.id
_entity.type
_entity.pdbx_description
1 polymer ?
#
loop_
_entity_poly.entity_id
_entity_poly.type
_entity_poly.pdbx_seq_one_letter_code
_entity_poly.pdbx_strand_id
1 'polypeptide(L)'
;MQHVRSFRLAGLLTAAVLLVLPGCKLEIRVPEGGKVVSSDGAYVCESGQTCLIDVVDLFFDETFIAQPAPGYYFSRWNKRERYLCGGETTPCRLFTADFEGNPALQSLLESDETFVIEPRFVFQIGCPDPELITSPGPGPLP
;
A
#
# COMPACT_ATOMS: atom_id res chain seq x y z
N MET A 1 12.65 -41.97 55.64
CA MET A 1 11.97 -40.68 55.90
C MET A 1 12.20 -39.84 54.64
N GLN A 2 11.38 -39.97 53.58
CA GLN A 2 10.08 -39.31 53.35
C GLN A 2 10.22 -37.77 53.40
N HIS A 3 9.97 -36.96 52.37
CA HIS A 3 9.04 -37.12 51.25
C HIS A 3 9.53 -36.42 49.97
N VAL A 4 9.72 -37.21 48.91
CA VAL A 4 9.38 -36.80 47.54
C VAL A 4 7.87 -36.54 47.55
N ARG A 5 7.46 -35.27 47.60
CA ARG A 5 6.09 -34.87 47.29
C ARG A 5 6.04 -34.56 45.80
N SER A 6 5.47 -35.50 45.07
CA SER A 6 4.88 -35.32 43.77
C SER A 6 4.00 -34.07 43.76
N PHE A 7 4.55 -32.92 43.34
CA PHE A 7 3.76 -31.88 42.72
C PHE A 7 3.71 -32.19 41.23
N ARG A 8 2.55 -32.70 40.86
CA ARG A 8 2.12 -33.10 39.54
C ARG A 8 2.35 -31.98 38.54
N LEU A 9 2.88 -32.32 37.35
CA LEU A 9 2.71 -31.57 36.10
C LEU A 9 3.03 -30.06 36.17
N ALA A 10 4.31 -29.72 36.27
CA ALA A 10 4.80 -28.39 35.86
C ALA A 10 5.87 -28.58 34.80
N GLY A 11 5.53 -29.33 33.74
CA GLY A 11 6.34 -29.42 32.54
C GLY A 11 6.41 -28.02 31.94
N LEU A 12 7.55 -27.36 32.13
CA LEU A 12 7.96 -26.15 31.45
C LEU A 12 7.79 -26.35 29.93
N LEU A 13 6.67 -25.90 29.40
CA LEU A 13 6.52 -25.53 28.00
C LEU A 13 6.19 -24.05 27.99
N THR A 14 7.21 -23.26 28.32
CA THR A 14 7.30 -21.84 27.98
C THR A 14 7.32 -21.74 26.45
N ALA A 15 6.14 -21.76 25.85
CA ALA A 15 5.95 -21.26 24.49
C ALA A 15 6.05 -19.72 24.57
N ALA A 16 7.27 -19.21 24.59
CA ALA A 16 7.54 -17.80 24.37
C ALA A 16 7.25 -17.48 22.90
N VAL A 17 5.97 -17.24 22.60
CA VAL A 17 5.55 -16.67 21.33
C VAL A 17 5.89 -15.18 21.38
N LEU A 18 7.13 -14.85 21.06
CA LEU A 18 7.56 -13.48 20.74
C LEU A 18 7.06 -13.14 19.33
N LEU A 19 5.77 -12.82 19.21
CA LEU A 19 5.22 -12.13 18.05
C LEU A 19 5.44 -10.62 18.25
N VAL A 20 6.62 -10.11 17.86
CA VAL A 20 6.86 -8.66 17.75
C VAL A 20 7.01 -8.32 16.28
N LEU A 21 5.89 -8.18 15.58
CA LEU A 21 5.80 -7.56 14.26
C LEU A 21 4.43 -6.86 14.26
N PRO A 22 4.40 -5.53 14.27
CA PRO A 22 4.71 -4.82 13.02
C PRO A 22 5.40 -3.46 13.17
N GLY A 23 6.59 -3.30 12.58
CA GLY A 23 7.03 -2.02 12.04
C GLY A 23 6.27 -1.79 10.73
N CYS A 24 5.17 -1.06 10.76
CA CYS A 24 4.46 -0.70 9.53
C CYS A 24 4.36 0.81 9.48
N LYS A 25 5.45 1.43 9.02
CA LYS A 25 5.54 2.88 8.88
C LYS A 25 4.77 3.39 7.67
N LEU A 26 4.55 2.55 6.65
CA LEU A 26 3.79 2.88 5.46
C LEU A 26 2.75 1.81 5.14
N GLU A 27 1.50 2.23 5.02
CA GLU A 27 0.37 1.42 4.60
C GLU A 27 -0.13 1.91 3.22
N ILE A 28 -0.13 1.02 2.24
CA ILE A 28 -0.64 1.29 0.89
C ILE A 28 -2.02 0.65 0.77
N ARG A 29 -3.07 1.47 0.84
CA ARG A 29 -4.45 1.01 0.66
C ARG A 29 -4.86 1.20 -0.78
N VAL A 30 -5.12 0.11 -1.48
CA VAL A 30 -5.49 0.16 -2.90
C VAL A 30 -6.98 -0.20 -3.00
N PRO A 31 -7.87 0.78 -3.25
CA PRO A 31 -9.27 0.46 -3.52
C PRO A 31 -9.41 -0.24 -4.88
N GLU A 32 -10.62 -0.71 -5.17
CA GLU A 32 -10.93 -1.23 -6.50
C GLU A 32 -10.68 -0.19 -7.61
N GLY A 33 -10.33 -0.67 -8.80
CA GLY A 33 -10.18 0.18 -9.99
C GLY A 33 -8.73 0.46 -10.41
N GLY A 34 -7.75 -0.19 -9.78
CA GLY A 34 -6.35 -0.08 -10.19
C GLY A 34 -5.39 -0.78 -9.24
N LYS A 35 -4.11 -0.51 -9.40
CA LYS A 35 -3.03 -1.00 -8.54
C LYS A 35 -2.03 0.11 -8.25
N VAL A 36 -1.19 -0.09 -7.24
CA VAL A 36 -0.06 0.80 -6.94
C VAL A 36 1.24 0.03 -7.15
N VAL A 37 2.19 0.64 -7.85
CA VAL A 37 3.48 0.03 -8.16
C VAL A 37 4.59 1.03 -7.85
N SER A 38 5.68 0.61 -7.21
CA SER A 38 6.87 1.45 -7.05
C SER A 38 7.59 1.61 -8.39
N SER A 39 8.32 2.71 -8.57
CA SER A 39 9.01 3.03 -9.84
C SER A 39 10.01 1.97 -10.28
N ASP A 40 10.60 1.26 -9.33
CA ASP A 40 11.55 0.16 -9.54
C ASP A 40 10.85 -1.22 -9.65
N GLY A 41 9.55 -1.28 -9.34
CA GLY A 41 8.75 -2.50 -9.35
C GLY A 41 8.96 -3.43 -8.14
N ALA A 42 9.73 -3.02 -7.13
CA ALA A 42 9.93 -3.81 -5.92
C ALA A 42 8.64 -4.02 -5.12
N TYR A 43 7.71 -3.06 -5.18
CA TYR A 43 6.42 -3.13 -4.51
C TYR A 43 5.29 -3.09 -5.52
N VAL A 44 4.42 -4.09 -5.46
CA VAL A 44 3.20 -4.19 -6.28
C VAL A 44 2.03 -4.49 -5.35
N CYS A 45 1.10 -3.55 -5.26
CA CYS A 45 -0.11 -3.65 -4.45
C CYS A 45 -1.31 -3.68 -5.36
N GLU A 46 -1.94 -4.85 -5.48
CA GLU A 46 -3.04 -5.07 -6.40
C GLU A 46 -4.35 -4.45 -5.90
N SER A 47 -5.31 -4.37 -6.82
CA SER A 47 -6.66 -3.87 -6.54
C SER A 47 -7.29 -4.55 -5.33
N GLY A 48 -7.81 -3.75 -4.40
CA GLY A 48 -8.47 -4.23 -3.18
C GLY A 48 -7.49 -4.69 -2.08
N GLN A 49 -6.19 -4.59 -2.30
CA GLN A 49 -5.20 -4.99 -1.30
C GLN A 49 -4.80 -3.84 -0.37
N THR A 50 -4.29 -4.23 0.79
CA THR A 50 -3.53 -3.36 1.69
C THR A 50 -2.13 -3.95 1.83
N CYS A 51 -1.12 -3.22 1.37
CA CYS A 51 0.28 -3.58 1.61
C CYS A 51 0.82 -2.81 2.81
N LEU A 52 1.73 -3.45 3.53
CA LEU A 52 2.45 -2.83 4.62
C LEU A 52 3.94 -2.86 4.30
N ILE A 53 4.59 -1.70 4.37
CA ILE A 53 6.03 -1.54 4.16
C ILE A 53 6.64 -1.05 5.48
N ASP A 54 7.64 -1.79 5.93
CA ASP A 54 8.46 -1.40 7.06
C ASP A 54 9.59 -0.49 6.57
N VAL A 55 9.54 0.78 6.95
CA VAL A 55 10.55 1.78 6.57
C VAL A 55 11.43 2.00 7.79
N VAL A 56 12.58 1.32 7.87
CA VAL A 56 13.43 1.29 9.08
C VAL A 56 14.71 2.11 8.99
N ASP A 57 15.06 2.62 7.81
CA ASP A 57 16.32 3.33 7.59
C ASP A 57 16.16 4.72 6.93
N LEU A 58 17.26 5.45 6.92
CA LEU A 58 17.39 6.79 6.34
C LEU A 58 17.59 6.76 4.81
N PHE A 59 17.64 5.59 4.18
CA PHE A 59 17.93 5.44 2.76
C PHE A 59 16.69 5.12 1.93
N PHE A 60 15.51 5.07 2.55
CA PHE A 60 14.26 4.89 1.84
C PHE A 60 14.03 6.06 0.87
N ASP A 61 13.81 5.75 -0.40
CA ASP A 61 13.47 6.71 -1.46
C ASP A 61 12.71 5.98 -2.56
N GLU A 62 11.39 5.94 -2.41
CA GLU A 62 10.50 5.20 -3.30
C GLU A 62 9.47 6.11 -3.93
N THR A 63 9.20 5.90 -5.22
CA THR A 63 8.13 6.60 -5.93
C THR A 63 7.00 5.65 -6.28
N PHE A 64 5.84 5.84 -5.68
CA PHE A 64 4.65 5.04 -5.91
C PHE A 64 3.78 5.63 -7.02
N ILE A 65 3.41 4.79 -7.98
CA ILE A 65 2.63 5.13 -9.16
C ILE A 65 1.29 4.41 -9.08
N ALA A 66 0.20 5.18 -9.12
CA ALA A 66 -1.16 4.64 -9.22
C ALA A 66 -1.47 4.28 -10.68
N GLN A 67 -1.59 2.98 -10.97
CA GLN A 67 -1.91 2.45 -12.29
C GLN A 67 -3.40 2.08 -12.34
N PRO A 68 -4.26 2.86 -13.04
CA PRO A 68 -5.67 2.55 -13.13
C PRO A 68 -5.93 1.28 -13.97
N ALA A 69 -6.95 0.52 -13.59
CA ALA A 69 -7.46 -0.59 -14.38
C ALA A 69 -8.25 -0.07 -15.60
N PRO A 70 -8.49 -0.90 -16.63
CA PRO A 70 -9.32 -0.51 -17.78
C PRO A 70 -10.69 0.05 -17.34
N GLY A 71 -11.08 1.17 -17.94
CA GLY A 71 -12.32 1.87 -17.58
C GLY A 71 -12.23 2.73 -16.32
N TYR A 72 -11.07 2.83 -15.68
CA TYR A 72 -10.82 3.75 -14.57
C TYR A 72 -9.77 4.79 -14.95
N TYR A 73 -9.77 5.91 -14.24
CA TYR A 73 -8.65 6.84 -14.22
C TYR A 73 -8.23 7.13 -12.78
N PHE A 74 -6.94 7.40 -12.60
CA PHE A 74 -6.41 7.91 -11.35
C PHE A 74 -6.75 9.39 -11.21
N SER A 75 -7.58 9.72 -10.22
CA SER A 75 -8.01 11.11 -9.99
C SER A 75 -7.01 11.91 -9.16
N ARG A 76 -6.53 11.32 -8.06
CA ARG A 76 -5.57 11.90 -7.09
C ARG A 76 -5.29 10.91 -5.96
N TRP A 77 -4.31 11.19 -5.12
CA TRP A 77 -4.19 10.55 -3.80
C TRP A 77 -5.21 11.14 -2.81
N ASN A 78 -5.82 10.31 -1.98
CA ASN A 78 -6.77 10.75 -0.97
C ASN A 78 -6.08 11.56 0.14
N LYS A 79 -6.78 12.58 0.65
CA LYS A 79 -6.26 13.50 1.67
C LYS A 79 -7.01 13.29 2.98
N ARG A 80 -6.30 12.85 4.02
CA ARG A 80 -6.75 12.69 5.41
C ARG A 80 -5.57 12.88 6.36
N GLU A 81 -5.83 12.84 7.66
CA GLU A 81 -4.77 12.80 8.68
C GLU A 81 -3.87 11.57 8.47
N ARG A 82 -2.54 11.74 8.59
CA ARG A 82 -1.52 10.71 8.31
C ARG A 82 -1.46 10.19 6.87
N TYR A 83 -2.21 10.77 5.93
CA TYR A 83 -2.12 10.41 4.52
C TYR A 83 -1.03 11.23 3.84
N LEU A 84 -0.11 10.55 3.18
CA LEU A 84 0.97 11.16 2.41
C LEU A 84 0.50 11.43 0.97
N CYS A 85 1.10 12.44 0.34
CA CYS A 85 0.76 12.90 -1.02
C CYS A 85 -0.71 13.30 -1.22
N GLY A 86 -1.49 13.49 -0.14
CA GLY A 86 -2.93 13.71 -0.22
C GLY A 86 -3.29 14.97 -1.02
N GLY A 87 -4.03 14.78 -2.11
CA GLY A 87 -4.42 15.83 -3.04
C GLY A 87 -3.60 15.87 -4.33
N GLU A 88 -2.43 15.24 -4.35
CA GLU A 88 -1.56 15.20 -5.53
C GLU A 88 -2.15 14.32 -6.64
N THR A 89 -1.96 14.73 -7.88
CA THR A 89 -2.37 13.98 -9.09
C THR A 89 -1.20 13.32 -9.81
N THR A 90 0.00 13.45 -9.26
CA THR A 90 1.26 12.89 -9.77
C THR A 90 1.69 11.66 -8.94
N PRO A 91 2.71 10.90 -9.39
CA PRO A 91 3.33 9.87 -8.56
C PRO A 91 3.75 10.40 -7.18
N CYS A 92 3.63 9.54 -6.16
CA CYS A 92 3.91 9.86 -4.78
C CYS A 92 5.32 9.41 -4.40
N ARG A 93 6.28 10.33 -4.37
CA ARG A 93 7.65 10.06 -3.92
C ARG A 93 7.76 10.24 -2.42
N LEU A 94 8.26 9.22 -1.73
CA LEU A 94 8.46 9.16 -0.30
C LEU A 94 9.94 8.88 -0.04
N PHE A 95 10.59 9.71 0.77
CA PHE A 95 12.00 9.57 1.05
C PHE A 95 12.35 9.95 2.50
N THR A 96 13.40 9.33 3.03
CA THR A 96 13.92 9.57 4.38
C THR A 96 15.36 10.09 4.38
N ALA A 97 16.00 10.19 3.20
CA ALA A 97 17.39 10.66 3.03
C ALA A 97 17.68 12.03 3.67
N ASP A 98 16.70 12.93 3.70
CA ASP A 98 16.86 14.28 4.28
C ASP A 98 16.57 14.35 5.79
N PHE A 99 16.42 13.21 6.46
CA PHE A 99 16.11 13.16 7.90
C PHE A 99 17.39 13.23 8.75
N GLU A 100 18.57 13.04 8.15
CA GLU A 100 19.86 13.16 8.83
C GLU A 100 20.00 14.56 9.46
N GLY A 101 20.47 14.61 10.72
CA GLY A 101 20.60 15.86 11.47
C GLY A 101 19.28 16.49 11.95
N ASN A 102 18.11 15.93 11.62
CA ASN A 102 16.81 16.38 12.14
C ASN A 102 16.25 15.41 13.20
N PRO A 103 16.38 15.73 14.51
CA PRO A 103 15.97 14.82 15.58
C PRO A 103 14.47 14.56 15.63
N ALA A 104 13.63 15.51 15.19
CA ALA A 104 12.19 15.31 15.13
C ALA A 104 11.81 14.28 14.06
N LEU A 105 12.40 14.39 12.86
CA LEU A 105 12.15 13.44 11.77
C LEU A 105 12.79 12.07 12.05
N GLN A 106 13.95 12.03 12.69
CA GLN A 106 14.55 10.77 13.17
C GLN A 106 13.69 10.10 14.24
N SER A 107 13.14 10.86 15.20
CA SER A 107 12.22 10.29 16.20
C SER A 107 10.94 9.73 15.59
N LEU A 108 10.49 10.30 14.46
CA LEU A 108 9.39 9.76 13.68
C LEU A 108 9.78 8.46 12.96
N LEU A 109 11.05 8.30 12.60
CA LEU A 109 11.55 7.03 12.08
C LEU A 109 11.72 5.96 13.17
N GLU A 110 11.97 6.36 14.40
CA GLU A 110 12.08 5.42 15.52
C GLU A 110 10.71 5.06 16.12
N SER A 111 9.64 5.75 15.70
CA SER A 111 8.28 5.50 16.19
C SER A 111 7.56 4.41 15.39
N ASP A 112 6.52 3.84 16.01
CA ASP A 112 5.60 2.90 15.38
C ASP A 112 4.46 3.61 14.63
N GLU A 113 4.65 4.88 14.23
CA GLU A 113 3.60 5.65 13.54
C GLU A 113 3.41 5.17 12.10
N THR A 114 2.17 4.84 11.74
CA THR A 114 1.79 4.42 10.39
C THR A 114 1.26 5.59 9.57
N PHE A 115 1.88 5.79 8.42
CA PHE A 115 1.41 6.70 7.37
C PHE A 115 0.72 5.94 6.25
N VAL A 116 -0.21 6.59 5.56
CA VAL A 116 -1.02 5.94 4.53
C VAL A 116 -0.83 6.62 3.18
N ILE A 117 -0.76 5.84 2.10
CA ILE A 117 -1.05 6.32 0.75
C ILE A 117 -2.26 5.56 0.20
N GLU A 118 -3.21 6.27 -0.40
CA GLU A 118 -4.43 5.68 -0.93
C GLU A 118 -4.80 6.40 -2.23
N PRO A 119 -4.71 5.76 -3.41
CA PRO A 119 -5.10 6.37 -4.66
C PRO A 119 -6.63 6.40 -4.78
N ARG A 120 -7.15 7.42 -5.46
CA ARG A 120 -8.56 7.52 -5.82
C ARG A 120 -8.73 7.14 -7.28
N PHE A 121 -9.18 5.92 -7.53
CA PHE A 121 -9.62 5.50 -8.85
C PHE A 121 -11.10 5.88 -9.06
N VAL A 122 -11.42 6.38 -10.25
CA VAL A 122 -12.77 6.76 -10.63
C VAL A 122 -13.10 6.06 -11.94
N PHE A 123 -14.24 5.39 -11.97
CA PHE A 123 -14.73 4.76 -13.19
C PHE A 123 -15.04 5.85 -14.23
N GLN A 124 -14.40 5.76 -15.39
CA GLN A 124 -14.72 6.55 -16.55
C GLN A 124 -15.81 5.80 -17.32
N ILE A 125 -17.05 6.29 -17.22
CA ILE A 125 -18.09 5.88 -18.16
C ILE A 125 -17.70 6.48 -19.51
N GLY A 126 -16.95 5.72 -20.32
CA GLY A 126 -16.82 6.05 -21.72
C GLY A 126 -18.19 5.99 -22.37
N CYS A 127 -18.57 7.03 -23.10
CA CYS A 127 -19.46 6.80 -24.23
C CYS A 127 -18.80 5.71 -25.10
N PRO A 128 -19.56 4.71 -25.58
CA PRO A 128 -18.97 3.65 -26.39
C PRO A 128 -18.20 4.27 -27.56
N ASP A 129 -16.99 3.77 -27.76
CA ASP A 129 -16.14 4.15 -28.88
C ASP A 129 -16.89 3.90 -30.19
N PRO A 130 -17.06 4.91 -31.07
CA PRO A 130 -17.62 4.69 -32.40
C PRO A 130 -16.76 3.77 -33.28
N GLU A 131 -15.60 3.28 -32.83
CA GLU A 131 -14.83 2.31 -33.63
C GLU A 131 -15.48 0.92 -33.74
N LEU A 132 -16.59 0.64 -33.03
CA LEU A 132 -17.43 -0.56 -33.23
C LEU A 132 -18.59 -0.38 -34.24
N ILE A 133 -18.78 0.79 -34.87
CA ILE A 133 -19.80 1.00 -35.92
C ILE A 133 -19.28 0.81 -37.36
N THR A 134 -18.07 0.30 -37.58
CA THR A 134 -17.68 -0.24 -38.89
C THR A 134 -18.11 -1.70 -39.06
N SER A 135 -19.41 -1.95 -38.91
CA SER A 135 -20.02 -3.09 -39.60
C SER A 135 -20.18 -2.69 -41.08
N PRO A 136 -19.69 -3.47 -42.06
CA PRO A 136 -19.96 -3.19 -43.46
C PRO A 136 -21.47 -3.23 -43.65
N GLY A 137 -22.05 -2.07 -43.99
CA GLY A 137 -23.50 -1.96 -44.21
C GLY A 137 -23.97 -2.99 -45.25
N PRO A 138 -25.21 -3.51 -45.14
CA PRO A 138 -25.72 -4.46 -46.12
C PRO A 138 -25.66 -3.80 -47.50
N GLY A 139 -24.85 -4.38 -48.38
CA GLY A 139 -24.78 -3.96 -49.78
C GLY A 139 -26.17 -3.97 -50.41
N PRO A 140 -26.42 -3.14 -51.44
CA PRO A 140 -27.73 -3.13 -52.07
C PRO A 140 -28.04 -4.50 -52.66
N LEU A 141 -29.21 -5.05 -52.33
CA LEU A 141 -29.85 -6.15 -53.05
C LEU A 141 -31.09 -5.61 -53.76
N PRO A 142 -31.50 -6.20 -54.89
CA PRO A 142 -30.86 -6.24 -56.21
C PRO A 142 -31.17 -5.01 -57.08
#